data_AF-A0A3R7NMZ1-F1
#
_entry.id   AF-A0A3R7NMZ1-F1
#
_cell.length_a   1.000
_cell.length_b   1.000
_cell.length_c   1.000
_cell.angle_alpha   90.00
_cell.angle_beta   90.00
_cell.angle_gamma   90.00
#
_symmetry.space_group_name_H-M   'P 1'
#
loop_
_entity.id
_entity.type
_entity.pdbx_description
1 polymer ?
#
loop_
_entity_poly.entity_id
_entity_poly.type
_entity_poly.pdbx_seq_one_letter_code
_entity_poly.pdbx_strand_id
1 'polypeptide(L)'
;MFGGGEEYFREPPSIDRDTLRRFALFCARLRAAEKPGKKTVSESAELAREVGDNEMAFELVVGVLFRHIKSWTGNKQLACWYILDKLCKEDRDKYGYTASKYILEIGRDYIPYEDPVLGPKYESLVEHWEGVFPRHVVDALWLAKKDRLWAIEHPNDLLQRKKEEEQEWKQEELAMEDEDGLNDYGQPCMDYLQGRCFWGEACRLYHPPGEEGTMPLECRLGDWKCPSCGAINRHFQRRCSSCVREKPQYKKGRKPTAEEALLSSPDPIVYAALRRQFGYDPNIVEEAVAHWKTRLENTSVEAYKEERRAAYRVRILGMTPTSTLEERMRSQKNYPDVDIGPPEEVVDCSVTPGPTASESFVPAGAPPVSAVGLLAQTIVERGASDPKLPQILFELAYYVKQVAGDAEMKLSLTQAETLLTACKIVFSAWGADRSATPFVPPFFKEIRHTEDALGLSSEQQEHLTSITREFWAN
;
A
#
# COMPACT_ATOMS: atom_id res chain seq x y z
N MET A 1 -11.98 24.38 17.89
CA MET A 1 -12.35 23.53 19.04
C MET A 1 -12.09 22.07 18.67
N PHE A 2 -10.85 21.63 18.84
CA PHE A 2 -10.41 20.22 18.78
C PHE A 2 -9.19 20.11 19.71
N GLY A 3 -9.08 19.01 20.46
CA GLY A 3 -7.89 18.68 21.25
C GLY A 3 -8.25 18.23 22.67
N GLY A 4 -8.10 16.93 22.94
CA GLY A 4 -8.32 16.31 24.24
C GLY A 4 -7.22 15.29 24.54
N GLY A 5 -6.42 15.56 25.59
CA GLY A 5 -5.51 14.66 26.32
C GLY A 5 -4.24 14.26 25.55
N GLU A 6 -3.11 14.96 25.65
CA GLU A 6 -2.25 15.11 26.85
C GLU A 6 -1.80 16.57 27.11
N GLU A 7 -2.29 17.50 26.30
CA GLU A 7 -1.90 18.93 26.32
C GLU A 7 -2.39 19.67 27.57
N TYR A 8 -3.35 19.10 28.30
CA TYR A 8 -3.99 19.69 29.49
C TYR A 8 -3.17 19.57 30.78
N PHE A 9 -2.07 18.78 30.78
CA PHE A 9 -1.14 18.70 31.91
C PHE A 9 0.16 19.46 31.67
N ARG A 10 0.30 20.15 30.53
CA ARG A 10 1.28 21.22 30.41
C ARG A 10 0.70 22.41 31.17
N GLU A 11 1.50 23.04 32.03
CA GLU A 11 1.14 24.37 32.52
C GLU A 11 0.70 25.20 31.30
N PRO A 12 -0.48 25.84 31.33
CA PRO A 12 -0.93 26.64 30.21
C PRO A 12 0.21 27.59 29.85
N PRO A 13 0.63 27.66 28.56
CA PRO A 13 1.75 28.50 28.17
C PRO A 13 1.52 29.87 28.77
N SER A 14 2.52 30.39 29.49
CA SER A 14 2.39 31.62 30.26
C SER A 14 1.76 32.68 29.37
N ILE A 15 0.52 33.04 29.66
CA ILE A 15 -0.23 33.97 28.83
C ILE A 15 0.53 35.29 28.89
N ASP A 16 1.07 35.73 27.76
CA ASP A 16 1.74 37.02 27.66
C ASP A 16 0.68 38.13 27.75
N ARG A 17 0.35 38.50 28.98
CA ARG A 17 -0.68 39.48 29.31
C ARG A 17 -0.35 40.85 28.72
N ASP A 18 0.92 41.18 28.59
CA ASP A 18 1.38 42.47 28.06
C ASP A 18 1.22 42.53 26.54
N THR A 19 1.56 41.46 25.82
CA THR A 19 1.27 41.35 24.38
C THR A 19 -0.23 41.39 24.11
N LEU A 20 -1.04 40.66 24.89
CA LEU A 20 -2.51 40.72 24.75
C LEU A 20 -3.10 42.10 25.07
N ARG A 21 -2.55 42.81 26.06
CA ARG A 21 -2.98 44.18 26.41
C ARG A 21 -2.67 45.15 25.28
N ARG A 22 -1.46 45.09 24.71
CA ARG A 22 -1.04 45.92 23.57
C ARG A 22 -1.84 45.58 22.31
N PHE A 23 -2.09 44.28 22.07
CA PHE A 23 -2.99 43.82 21.01
C PHE A 23 -4.42 44.35 21.17
N ALA A 24 -4.96 44.36 22.40
CA ALA A 24 -6.29 44.91 22.66
C ALA A 24 -6.37 46.42 22.38
N LEU A 25 -5.30 47.17 22.68
CA LEU A 25 -5.19 48.60 22.36
C LEU A 25 -5.17 48.82 20.84
N PHE A 26 -4.39 48.04 20.10
CA PHE A 26 -4.40 48.04 18.63
C PHE A 26 -5.80 47.74 18.08
N CYS A 27 -6.47 46.70 18.57
CA CYS A 27 -7.83 46.35 18.16
C CYS A 27 -8.85 47.46 18.45
N ALA A 28 -8.72 48.15 19.59
CA ALA A 28 -9.58 49.28 19.92
C ALA A 28 -9.36 50.44 18.95
N ARG A 29 -8.11 50.74 18.60
CA ARG A 29 -7.77 51.76 17.61
C ARG A 29 -8.30 51.43 16.22
N LEU A 30 -8.21 50.16 15.80
CA LEU A 30 -8.77 49.69 14.53
C LEU A 30 -10.28 49.88 14.47
N ARG A 31 -11.01 49.51 15.53
CA ARG A 31 -12.48 49.70 15.58
C ARG A 31 -12.90 51.17 15.52
N ALA A 32 -12.07 52.07 16.05
CA ALA A 32 -12.29 53.51 15.99
C ALA A 32 -11.91 54.14 14.63
N ALA A 33 -11.22 53.42 13.74
CA ALA A 33 -10.84 53.93 12.43
C ALA A 33 -12.02 53.88 11.45
N GLU A 34 -12.59 55.05 11.12
CA GLU A 34 -13.69 55.14 10.15
C GLU A 34 -13.23 55.35 8.70
N LYS A 35 -12.08 56.00 8.51
CA LYS A 35 -11.54 56.34 7.18
C LYS A 35 -10.02 56.19 7.10
N PRO A 36 -9.47 55.89 5.91
CA PRO A 36 -8.03 55.80 5.69
C PRO A 36 -7.42 57.20 5.69
N GLY A 37 -6.98 57.67 6.86
CA GLY A 37 -6.21 58.90 7.01
C GLY A 37 -4.75 58.61 7.30
N LYS A 38 -3.80 59.41 6.78
CA LYS A 38 -2.35 59.24 7.02
C LYS A 38 -2.00 59.10 8.50
N LYS A 39 -2.62 59.94 9.35
CA LYS A 39 -2.50 59.87 10.81
C LYS A 39 -3.01 58.55 11.37
N THR A 40 -4.22 58.16 10.98
CA THR A 40 -4.83 56.88 11.40
C THR A 40 -3.99 55.67 11.02
N VAL A 41 -3.52 55.61 9.79
CA VAL A 41 -2.69 54.50 9.30
C VAL A 41 -1.36 54.43 10.04
N SER A 42 -0.73 55.58 10.31
CA SER A 42 0.56 55.62 11.01
C SER A 42 0.44 55.24 12.47
N GLU A 43 -0.54 55.79 13.20
CA GLU A 43 -0.81 55.45 14.60
C GLU A 43 -1.19 53.97 14.76
N SER A 44 -2.01 53.43 13.85
CA SER A 44 -2.37 52.02 13.88
C SER A 44 -1.18 51.10 13.58
N ALA A 45 -0.29 51.48 12.65
CA ALA A 45 0.92 50.72 12.38
C ALA A 45 1.92 50.78 13.55
N GLU A 46 2.05 51.92 14.22
CA GLU A 46 2.85 52.05 15.44
C GLU A 46 2.34 51.14 16.55
N LEU A 47 1.03 51.18 16.84
CA LEU A 47 0.42 50.29 17.84
C LEU A 47 0.52 48.81 17.46
N ALA A 48 0.49 48.47 16.18
CA ALA A 48 0.71 47.11 15.70
C ALA A 48 2.14 46.61 15.99
N ARG A 49 3.14 47.47 15.78
CA ARG A 49 4.55 47.17 16.12
C ARG A 49 4.77 47.05 17.64
N GLU A 50 4.04 47.83 18.43
CA GLU A 50 4.11 47.74 19.88
C GLU A 50 3.59 46.41 20.44
N VAL A 51 2.75 45.66 19.70
CA VAL A 51 2.18 44.37 20.15
C VAL A 51 3.28 43.40 20.54
N GLY A 52 4.34 43.29 19.74
CA GLY A 52 5.49 42.44 20.03
C GLY A 52 6.31 42.12 18.78
N ASP A 53 7.55 41.68 19.01
CA ASP A 53 8.52 41.32 17.95
C ASP A 53 8.74 39.80 17.91
N ASN A 54 7.63 39.04 17.81
CA ASN A 54 7.65 37.59 17.73
C ASN A 54 6.59 37.09 16.75
N GLU A 55 6.73 35.84 16.28
CA GLU A 55 5.82 35.26 15.26
C GLU A 55 4.35 35.32 15.69
N MET A 56 4.05 35.02 16.96
CA MET A 56 2.69 35.08 17.49
C MET A 56 2.08 36.49 17.43
N ALA A 57 2.86 37.53 17.75
CA ALA A 57 2.41 38.92 17.66
C ALA A 57 2.12 39.34 16.22
N PHE A 58 2.95 38.91 15.25
CA PHE A 58 2.71 39.16 13.84
C PHE A 58 1.44 38.46 13.34
N GLU A 59 1.25 37.18 13.70
CA GLU A 59 0.04 36.41 13.37
C GLU A 59 -1.23 37.03 13.98
N LEU A 60 -1.16 37.53 15.22
CA LEU A 60 -2.28 38.23 15.85
C LEU A 60 -2.67 39.51 15.10
N VAL A 61 -1.68 40.36 14.77
CA VAL A 61 -1.89 41.63 14.06
C VAL A 61 -2.42 41.39 12.65
N VAL A 62 -1.78 40.51 11.88
CA VAL A 62 -2.19 40.16 10.52
C VAL A 62 -3.56 39.49 10.53
N GLY A 63 -3.77 38.54 11.44
CA GLY A 63 -5.04 37.83 11.59
C GLY A 63 -6.22 38.74 11.91
N VAL A 64 -6.05 39.76 12.76
CA VAL A 64 -7.15 40.70 13.06
C VAL A 64 -7.43 41.66 11.90
N LEU A 65 -6.39 42.11 11.19
CA LEU A 65 -6.56 42.93 9.99
C LEU A 65 -7.35 42.15 8.93
N PHE A 66 -6.97 40.90 8.68
CA PHE A 66 -7.67 40.03 7.75
C PHE A 66 -9.09 39.70 8.19
N ARG A 67 -9.33 39.42 9.48
CA ARG A 67 -10.68 39.25 10.00
C ARG A 67 -11.56 40.47 9.72
N HIS A 68 -11.03 41.68 9.93
CA HIS A 68 -11.77 42.90 9.65
C HIS A 68 -11.96 43.14 8.16
N ILE A 69 -10.95 42.86 7.32
CA ILE A 69 -11.08 42.87 5.86
C ILE A 69 -12.20 41.96 5.37
N LYS A 70 -12.33 40.75 5.95
CA LYS A 70 -13.40 39.79 5.59
C LYS A 70 -14.81 40.24 6.02
N SER A 71 -14.92 41.13 7.01
CA SER A 71 -16.21 41.48 7.65
C SER A 71 -16.66 42.93 7.44
N TRP A 72 -15.75 43.84 7.10
CA TRP A 72 -16.03 45.26 6.91
C TRP A 72 -16.01 45.61 5.42
N THR A 73 -16.69 46.69 5.07
CA THR A 73 -16.80 47.19 3.70
C THR A 73 -16.49 48.69 3.63
N GLY A 74 -16.27 49.20 2.42
CA GLY A 74 -16.05 50.62 2.18
C GLY A 74 -14.74 51.16 2.78
N ASN A 75 -14.79 52.40 3.28
CA ASN A 75 -13.60 53.09 3.80
C ASN A 75 -12.95 52.41 5.01
N LYS A 76 -13.72 51.68 5.84
CA LYS A 76 -13.18 50.94 6.99
C LYS A 76 -12.33 49.74 6.54
N GLN A 77 -12.78 49.05 5.50
CA GLN A 77 -12.03 47.96 4.88
C GLN A 77 -10.74 48.49 4.23
N LEU A 78 -10.84 49.58 3.46
CA LEU A 78 -9.70 50.22 2.82
C LEU A 78 -8.65 50.69 3.85
N ALA A 79 -9.08 51.17 5.02
CA ALA A 79 -8.16 51.53 6.10
C ALA A 79 -7.36 50.31 6.61
N CYS A 80 -7.99 49.15 6.75
CA CYS A 80 -7.29 47.92 7.15
C CYS A 80 -6.25 47.50 6.11
N TRP A 81 -6.61 47.60 4.83
CA TRP A 81 -5.68 47.33 3.73
C TRP A 81 -4.48 48.28 3.69
N TYR A 82 -4.67 49.57 3.95
CA TYR A 82 -3.57 50.54 4.02
C TYR A 82 -2.68 50.37 5.25
N ILE A 83 -3.26 49.95 6.39
CA ILE A 83 -2.47 49.61 7.59
C ILE A 83 -1.61 48.38 7.30
N LEU A 84 -2.18 47.34 6.69
CA LEU A 84 -1.44 46.15 6.27
C LEU A 84 -0.33 46.51 5.27
N ASP A 85 -0.64 47.32 4.26
CA ASP A 85 0.33 47.77 3.25
C ASP A 85 1.52 48.50 3.88
N LYS A 86 1.26 49.43 4.81
CA LYS A 86 2.32 50.16 5.52
C LYS A 86 3.21 49.19 6.32
N LEU A 87 2.61 48.25 7.06
CA LEU A 87 3.35 47.26 7.83
C LEU A 87 4.20 46.35 6.93
N CYS A 88 3.64 45.86 5.83
CA CYS A 88 4.36 44.99 4.91
C CYS A 88 5.49 45.71 4.13
N LYS A 89 5.36 47.02 3.90
CA LYS A 89 6.41 47.84 3.26
C LYS A 89 7.54 48.19 4.22
N GLU A 90 7.22 48.57 5.45
CA GLU A 90 8.20 48.97 6.47
C GLU A 90 8.93 47.75 7.06
N ASP A 91 8.24 46.63 7.25
CA ASP A 91 8.71 45.43 7.96
C ASP A 91 8.41 44.14 7.15
N ARG A 92 9.06 44.02 5.99
CA ARG A 92 8.77 42.97 4.99
C ARG A 92 9.05 41.55 5.48
N ASP A 93 10.14 41.36 6.21
CA ASP A 93 10.59 40.09 6.77
C ASP A 93 9.69 39.59 7.91
N LYS A 94 8.89 40.49 8.51
CA LYS A 94 7.97 40.20 9.60
C LYS A 94 6.53 40.11 9.08
N TYR A 95 5.82 41.24 9.06
CA TYR A 95 4.41 41.29 8.67
C TYR A 95 4.21 40.93 7.20
N GLY A 96 5.14 41.29 6.32
CA GLY A 96 5.10 40.88 4.92
C GLY A 96 5.16 39.36 4.74
N TYR A 97 6.08 38.69 5.44
CA TYR A 97 6.20 37.23 5.45
C TYR A 97 4.94 36.57 6.01
N THR A 98 4.46 37.01 7.18
CA THR A 98 3.23 36.46 7.78
C THR A 98 2.00 36.68 6.88
N ALA A 99 1.83 37.87 6.33
CA ALA A 99 0.72 38.17 5.43
C ALA A 99 0.80 37.37 4.13
N SER A 100 2.00 37.07 3.62
CA SER A 100 2.19 36.33 2.37
C SER A 100 1.54 34.94 2.37
N LYS A 101 1.42 34.31 3.56
CA LYS A 101 0.74 33.01 3.74
C LYS A 101 -0.75 33.04 3.37
N TYR A 102 -1.40 34.20 3.49
CA TYR A 102 -2.86 34.35 3.37
C TYR A 102 -3.29 35.39 2.32
N ILE A 103 -2.38 36.27 1.89
CA ILE A 103 -2.70 37.43 1.04
C ILE A 103 -3.36 37.04 -0.29
N LEU A 104 -3.00 35.88 -0.85
CA LEU A 104 -3.55 35.41 -2.12
C LEU A 104 -5.03 35.05 -1.98
N GLU A 105 -5.38 34.21 -1.00
CA GLU A 105 -6.77 33.83 -0.71
C GLU A 105 -7.61 35.07 -0.39
N ILE A 106 -7.11 35.91 0.53
CA ILE A 106 -7.89 37.02 1.04
C ILE A 106 -7.99 38.16 0.02
N GLY A 107 -6.90 38.44 -0.70
CA GLY A 107 -6.88 39.46 -1.74
C GLY A 107 -7.79 39.11 -2.92
N ARG A 108 -7.83 37.83 -3.33
CA ARG A 108 -8.73 37.34 -4.39
C ARG A 108 -10.20 37.57 -4.05
N ASP A 109 -10.59 37.23 -2.83
CA ASP A 109 -12.01 37.17 -2.46
C ASP A 109 -12.55 38.46 -1.84
N TYR A 110 -11.70 39.29 -1.24
CA TYR A 110 -12.15 40.43 -0.42
C TYR A 110 -11.69 41.80 -0.88
N ILE A 111 -10.91 41.93 -1.97
CA ILE A 111 -10.67 43.23 -2.60
C ILE A 111 -11.86 43.56 -3.52
N PRO A 112 -12.65 44.61 -3.23
CA PRO A 112 -13.84 44.93 -4.01
C PRO A 112 -13.48 45.83 -5.20
N TYR A 113 -12.92 45.24 -6.26
CA TYR A 113 -12.60 45.97 -7.50
C TYR A 113 -13.84 46.54 -8.20
N GLU A 114 -15.00 46.00 -7.85
CA GLU A 114 -16.30 46.33 -8.43
C GLU A 114 -16.86 47.67 -7.92
N ASP A 115 -16.30 48.20 -6.82
CA ASP A 115 -16.72 49.48 -6.26
C ASP A 115 -16.28 50.64 -7.18
N PRO A 116 -17.20 51.44 -7.74
CA PRO A 116 -16.87 52.48 -8.70
C PRO A 116 -16.06 53.64 -8.09
N VAL A 117 -16.08 53.81 -6.77
CA VAL A 117 -15.41 54.91 -6.06
C VAL A 117 -14.12 54.44 -5.39
N LEU A 118 -14.12 53.24 -4.82
CA LEU A 118 -12.97 52.70 -4.08
C LEU A 118 -12.12 51.73 -4.91
N GLY A 119 -12.66 51.10 -5.96
CA GLY A 119 -11.96 50.18 -6.86
C GLY A 119 -10.62 50.73 -7.35
N PRO A 120 -10.55 51.94 -7.92
CA PRO A 120 -9.28 52.54 -8.37
C PRO A 120 -8.23 52.70 -7.25
N LYS A 121 -8.66 52.87 -6.00
CA LYS A 121 -7.74 52.95 -4.84
C LYS A 121 -7.16 51.60 -4.48
N TYR A 122 -7.92 50.52 -4.65
CA TYR A 122 -7.44 49.15 -4.47
C TYR A 122 -6.52 48.72 -5.62
N GLU A 123 -6.81 49.14 -6.85
CA GLU A 123 -5.92 48.91 -7.99
C GLU A 123 -4.56 49.55 -7.77
N SER A 124 -4.55 50.83 -7.40
CA SER A 124 -3.31 51.52 -7.05
C SER A 124 -2.60 50.83 -5.88
N LEU A 125 -3.32 50.34 -4.87
CA LEU A 125 -2.70 49.59 -3.77
C LEU A 125 -1.95 48.34 -4.25
N VAL A 126 -2.60 47.51 -5.07
CA VAL A 126 -2.04 46.24 -5.57
C VAL A 126 -0.92 46.47 -6.58
N GLU A 127 -0.97 47.53 -7.37
CA GLU A 127 0.12 47.93 -8.27
C GLU A 127 1.42 48.19 -7.48
N HIS A 128 1.34 48.82 -6.32
CA HIS A 128 2.51 49.07 -5.46
C HIS A 128 3.01 47.82 -4.72
N TRP A 129 2.33 46.67 -4.84
CA TRP A 129 2.73 45.42 -4.19
C TRP A 129 3.74 44.59 -4.97
N GLU A 130 4.06 44.94 -6.21
CA GLU A 130 5.12 44.27 -6.99
C GLU A 130 6.48 44.26 -6.28
N GLY A 131 6.75 45.26 -5.43
CA GLY A 131 7.96 45.34 -4.59
C GLY A 131 7.84 44.70 -3.20
N VAL A 132 6.62 44.30 -2.79
CA VAL A 132 6.32 43.82 -1.43
C VAL A 132 6.13 42.30 -1.42
N PHE A 133 5.26 41.79 -2.30
CA PHE A 133 4.93 40.38 -2.43
C PHE A 133 5.55 39.75 -3.69
N PRO A 134 5.69 38.41 -3.75
CA PRO A 134 6.17 37.75 -4.95
C PRO A 134 5.28 38.04 -6.18
N ARG A 135 5.90 38.17 -7.35
CA ARG A 135 5.20 38.51 -8.61
C ARG A 135 4.02 37.59 -8.93
N HIS A 136 4.15 36.28 -8.71
CA HIS A 136 3.07 35.31 -8.96
C HIS A 136 1.83 35.57 -8.10
N VAL A 137 1.99 36.14 -6.90
CA VAL A 137 0.86 36.52 -6.04
C VAL A 137 0.13 37.70 -6.64
N VAL A 138 0.88 38.74 -7.04
CA VAL A 138 0.31 39.96 -7.64
C VAL A 138 -0.38 39.65 -8.97
N ASP A 139 0.24 38.83 -9.83
CA ASP A 139 -0.34 38.38 -11.09
C ASP A 139 -1.66 37.61 -10.86
N ALA A 140 -1.71 36.74 -9.86
CA ALA A 140 -2.92 36.01 -9.51
C ALA A 140 -4.03 36.92 -8.97
N LEU A 141 -3.69 38.00 -8.24
CA LEU A 141 -4.66 39.03 -7.83
C LEU A 141 -5.21 39.81 -9.02
N TRP A 142 -4.39 40.08 -10.04
CA TRP A 142 -4.84 40.71 -11.28
C TRP A 142 -5.75 39.81 -12.12
N LEU A 143 -5.45 38.51 -12.17
CA LEU A 143 -6.35 37.52 -12.78
C LEU A 143 -7.69 37.48 -12.03
N ALA A 144 -7.65 37.44 -10.69
CA ALA A 144 -8.85 37.49 -9.86
C ALA A 144 -9.71 38.74 -10.12
N LYS A 145 -9.09 39.91 -10.29
CA LYS A 145 -9.81 41.13 -10.70
C LYS A 145 -10.55 40.93 -12.02
N LYS A 146 -9.86 40.40 -13.04
CA LYS A 146 -10.47 40.16 -14.36
C LYS A 146 -11.67 39.22 -14.25
N ASP A 147 -11.50 38.12 -13.52
CA ASP A 147 -12.58 37.14 -13.32
C ASP A 147 -13.79 37.75 -12.63
N ARG A 148 -13.58 38.61 -11.63
CA ARG A 148 -14.66 39.27 -10.88
C ARG A 148 -15.39 40.35 -11.67
N LEU A 149 -14.66 41.15 -12.45
CA LEU A 149 -15.28 42.12 -13.35
C LEU A 149 -16.05 41.41 -14.47
N TRP A 150 -15.47 40.35 -15.05
CA TRP A 150 -16.14 39.52 -16.04
C TRP A 150 -17.43 38.89 -15.49
N ALA A 151 -17.39 38.40 -14.24
CA ALA A 151 -18.53 37.87 -13.52
C ALA A 151 -19.70 38.86 -13.38
N ILE A 152 -19.41 40.16 -13.18
CA ILE A 152 -20.45 41.20 -13.15
C ILE A 152 -21.05 41.44 -14.53
N GLU A 153 -20.22 41.44 -15.57
CA GLU A 153 -20.66 41.65 -16.96
C GLU A 153 -21.47 40.46 -17.49
N HIS A 154 -21.22 39.25 -16.97
CA HIS A 154 -21.81 37.99 -17.45
C HIS A 154 -22.50 37.19 -16.32
N PRO A 155 -23.54 37.75 -15.67
CA PRO A 155 -24.19 37.11 -14.53
C PRO A 155 -24.93 35.82 -14.92
N ASN A 156 -25.43 35.74 -16.16
CA ASN A 156 -26.12 34.56 -16.68
C ASN A 156 -25.17 33.38 -16.90
N ASP A 157 -23.96 33.66 -17.40
CA ASP A 157 -22.94 32.63 -17.64
C ASP A 157 -22.41 32.06 -16.31
N LEU A 158 -22.28 32.90 -15.28
CA LEU A 158 -21.97 32.42 -13.93
C LEU A 158 -23.08 31.55 -13.34
N LEU A 159 -24.34 31.95 -13.51
CA LEU A 159 -25.47 31.15 -13.06
C LEU A 159 -25.54 29.81 -13.80
N GLN A 160 -25.18 29.80 -15.09
CA GLN A 160 -25.09 28.58 -15.86
C GLN A 160 -23.94 27.68 -15.38
N ARG A 161 -22.73 28.22 -15.19
CA ARG A 161 -21.60 27.45 -14.63
C ARG A 161 -21.91 26.90 -13.24
N LYS A 162 -22.52 27.70 -12.35
CA LYS A 162 -22.95 27.21 -11.03
C LYS A 162 -23.98 26.09 -11.14
N LYS A 163 -24.92 26.17 -12.08
CA LYS A 163 -25.88 25.09 -12.34
C LYS A 163 -25.20 23.85 -12.90
N GLU A 164 -24.20 24.02 -13.76
CA GLU A 164 -23.41 22.92 -14.31
C GLU A 164 -22.56 22.25 -13.22
N GLU A 165 -21.87 23.02 -12.38
CA GLU A 165 -21.13 22.54 -11.20
C GLU A 165 -22.06 21.88 -10.18
N GLU A 166 -23.23 22.47 -9.90
CA GLU A 166 -24.23 21.88 -9.00
C GLU A 166 -24.85 20.60 -9.60
N GLN A 167 -25.01 20.54 -10.92
CA GLN A 167 -25.43 19.33 -11.61
C GLN A 167 -24.36 18.25 -11.60
N GLU A 168 -23.09 18.63 -11.75
CA GLU A 168 -21.93 17.73 -11.64
C GLU A 168 -21.81 17.19 -10.22
N TRP A 169 -21.84 18.05 -9.21
CA TRP A 169 -21.87 17.64 -7.80
C TRP A 169 -23.08 16.80 -7.47
N LYS A 170 -24.26 17.12 -8.02
CA LYS A 170 -25.46 16.31 -7.81
C LYS A 170 -25.35 14.97 -8.52
N GLN A 171 -24.71 14.89 -9.68
CA GLN A 171 -24.42 13.64 -10.37
C GLN A 171 -23.37 12.81 -9.63
N GLU A 172 -22.35 13.44 -9.06
CA GLU A 172 -21.36 12.81 -8.20
C GLU A 172 -21.98 12.35 -6.87
N GLU A 173 -22.83 13.17 -6.24
CA GLU A 173 -23.62 12.78 -5.08
C GLU A 173 -24.57 11.64 -5.43
N LEU A 174 -25.31 11.69 -6.55
CA LEU A 174 -26.16 10.59 -7.01
C LEU A 174 -25.36 9.33 -7.38
N ALA A 175 -24.12 9.48 -7.86
CA ALA A 175 -23.21 8.36 -8.12
C ALA A 175 -22.57 7.80 -6.83
N MET A 176 -22.55 8.60 -5.76
CA MET A 176 -22.11 8.19 -4.42
C MET A 176 -23.26 7.77 -3.50
N GLU A 177 -24.49 8.19 -3.79
CA GLU A 177 -25.75 7.70 -3.23
C GLU A 177 -26.04 6.35 -3.88
N ASP A 178 -25.42 5.30 -3.34
CA ASP A 178 -25.84 3.93 -3.59
C ASP A 178 -27.34 3.76 -3.26
N GLU A 179 -28.05 2.95 -4.07
CA GLU A 179 -29.44 2.56 -3.83
C GLU A 179 -29.63 2.09 -2.37
N ASP A 180 -30.59 2.71 -1.70
CA ASP A 180 -31.02 2.49 -0.32
C ASP A 180 -30.15 3.10 0.78
N GLY A 181 -30.45 4.38 1.04
CA GLY A 181 -29.97 5.14 2.18
C GLY A 181 -29.99 4.35 3.49
N LEU A 182 -28.80 4.19 4.08
CA LEU A 182 -28.65 4.01 5.52
C LEU A 182 -27.46 4.82 6.01
N ASN A 183 -27.71 6.12 6.21
CA ASN A 183 -26.96 6.92 7.16
C ASN A 183 -27.02 6.23 8.53
N ASP A 184 -25.89 5.72 9.02
CA ASP A 184 -25.22 6.23 10.23
C ASP A 184 -24.31 5.23 10.95
N TYR A 185 -24.42 3.91 10.77
CA TYR A 185 -23.61 2.95 11.54
C TYR A 185 -23.31 1.64 10.81
N GLY A 186 -22.39 1.67 9.85
CA GLY A 186 -21.63 0.50 9.43
C GLY A 186 -20.71 0.03 10.56
N GLN A 187 -21.27 -0.40 11.69
CA GLN A 187 -20.51 -1.00 12.78
C GLN A 187 -20.41 -2.52 12.54
N PRO A 188 -19.21 -3.10 12.65
CA PRO A 188 -19.04 -4.54 12.61
C PRO A 188 -19.70 -5.17 13.83
N CYS A 189 -20.10 -6.43 13.71
CA CYS A 189 -20.66 -7.18 14.83
C CYS A 189 -19.65 -7.24 15.98
N MET A 190 -19.97 -6.62 17.12
CA MET A 190 -19.09 -6.66 18.29
C MET A 190 -18.89 -8.07 18.81
N ASP A 191 -19.93 -8.90 18.77
CA ASP A 191 -19.82 -10.30 19.17
C ASP A 191 -18.87 -11.06 18.25
N TYR A 192 -18.84 -10.76 16.94
CA TYR A 192 -17.87 -11.36 16.02
C TYR A 192 -16.45 -10.90 16.33
N LEU A 193 -16.25 -9.59 16.52
CA LEU A 193 -14.95 -9.03 16.89
C LEU A 193 -14.44 -9.56 18.24
N GLN A 194 -15.32 -10.00 19.14
CA GLN A 194 -14.97 -10.62 20.42
C GLN A 194 -14.96 -12.16 20.38
N GLY A 195 -15.22 -12.78 19.23
CA GLY A 195 -15.22 -14.24 19.06
C GLY A 195 -16.42 -14.96 19.69
N ARG A 196 -17.56 -14.28 19.85
CA ARG A 196 -18.80 -14.78 20.47
C ARG A 196 -19.99 -14.89 19.51
N CYS A 197 -19.86 -14.40 18.27
CA CYS A 197 -20.97 -14.45 17.31
C CYS A 197 -21.13 -15.85 16.72
N PHE A 198 -22.29 -16.46 16.90
CA PHE A 198 -22.61 -17.79 16.37
C PHE A 198 -23.44 -17.76 15.07
N TRP A 199 -23.84 -16.59 14.59
CA TRP A 199 -24.72 -16.44 13.42
C TRP A 199 -23.99 -16.50 12.08
N GLY A 200 -22.65 -16.41 12.06
CA GLY A 200 -21.87 -16.48 10.82
C GLY A 200 -22.39 -15.52 9.73
N GLU A 201 -22.61 -16.03 8.52
CA GLU A 201 -23.15 -15.26 7.39
C GLU A 201 -24.60 -14.81 7.57
N ALA A 202 -25.37 -15.45 8.46
CA ALA A 202 -26.74 -15.06 8.79
C ALA A 202 -26.81 -13.88 9.78
N CYS A 203 -25.68 -13.35 10.24
CA CYS A 203 -25.64 -12.20 11.12
C CYS A 203 -26.12 -10.94 10.39
N ARG A 204 -27.01 -10.17 11.04
CA ARG A 204 -27.50 -8.89 10.51
C ARG A 204 -26.39 -7.83 10.42
N LEU A 205 -25.36 -7.94 11.25
CA LEU A 205 -24.24 -7.01 11.33
C LEU A 205 -23.06 -7.50 10.46
N TYR A 206 -22.15 -6.60 10.09
CA TYR A 206 -21.02 -6.93 9.22
C TYR A 206 -19.92 -7.71 9.98
N HIS A 207 -19.36 -8.75 9.35
CA HIS A 207 -18.21 -9.52 9.84
C HIS A 207 -16.99 -9.21 8.96
N PRO A 208 -16.07 -8.33 9.39
CA PRO A 208 -14.83 -8.07 8.66
C PRO A 208 -13.93 -9.32 8.65
N PRO A 209 -13.58 -9.88 7.47
CA PRO A 209 -12.77 -11.09 7.39
C PRO A 209 -11.43 -10.95 8.15
N GLY A 210 -11.09 -11.94 8.98
CA GLY A 210 -9.82 -11.98 9.72
C GLY A 210 -9.78 -11.12 10.99
N GLU A 211 -10.87 -10.41 11.34
CA GLU A 211 -10.96 -9.64 12.59
C GLU A 211 -11.71 -10.36 13.72
N GLU A 212 -12.08 -11.63 13.53
CA GLU A 212 -12.73 -12.45 14.56
C GLU A 212 -11.89 -12.53 15.84
N GLY A 213 -12.50 -12.22 16.98
CA GLY A 213 -11.82 -12.29 18.29
C GLY A 213 -10.68 -11.28 18.49
N THR A 214 -10.50 -10.32 17.57
CA THR A 214 -9.40 -9.34 17.67
C THR A 214 -9.63 -8.22 18.71
N MET A 215 -10.85 -8.11 19.26
CA MET A 215 -11.23 -7.16 20.27
C MET A 215 -11.34 -7.81 21.66
N PRO A 216 -10.71 -7.24 22.71
CA PRO A 216 -10.90 -7.66 24.09
C PRO A 216 -12.36 -7.59 24.55
N LEU A 217 -12.69 -8.42 25.53
CA LEU A 217 -14.05 -8.54 26.07
C LEU A 217 -14.53 -7.28 26.80
N GLU A 218 -13.59 -6.45 27.26
CA GLU A 218 -13.83 -5.19 27.95
C GLU A 218 -14.21 -4.05 26.99
N CYS A 219 -14.08 -4.26 25.67
CA CYS A 219 -14.42 -3.25 24.66
C CYS A 219 -15.93 -3.04 24.57
N ARG A 220 -16.35 -1.77 24.51
CA ARG A 220 -17.77 -1.42 24.42
C ARG A 220 -18.22 -1.33 22.97
N LEU A 221 -19.54 -1.35 22.78
CA LEU A 221 -20.13 -1.17 21.46
C LEU A 221 -19.63 0.13 20.80
N GLY A 222 -19.07 0.00 19.60
CA GLY A 222 -18.56 1.10 18.80
C GLY A 222 -17.10 1.49 19.05
N ASP A 223 -16.45 0.96 20.10
CA ASP A 223 -14.99 1.03 20.25
C ASP A 223 -14.34 0.33 19.05
N TRP A 224 -13.21 0.85 18.57
CA TRP A 224 -12.62 0.40 17.31
C TRP A 224 -11.11 0.22 17.41
N LYS A 225 -10.61 -0.83 16.77
CA LYS A 225 -9.18 -1.12 16.68
C LYS A 225 -8.59 -0.40 15.47
N CYS A 226 -7.47 0.29 15.65
CA CYS A 226 -6.77 0.91 14.53
C CYS A 226 -6.12 -0.17 13.65
N PRO A 227 -6.38 -0.19 12.33
CA PRO A 227 -5.82 -1.21 11.44
C PRO A 227 -4.30 -1.05 11.23
N SER A 228 -3.75 0.13 11.51
CA SER A 228 -2.31 0.39 11.31
C SER A 228 -1.45 0.11 12.53
N CYS A 229 -1.92 0.43 13.73
CA CYS A 229 -1.11 0.33 14.96
C CYS A 229 -1.73 -0.59 16.01
N GLY A 230 -2.92 -1.13 15.77
CA GLY A 230 -3.60 -2.04 16.68
C GLY A 230 -4.19 -1.39 17.95
N ALA A 231 -4.00 -0.08 18.16
CA ALA A 231 -4.54 0.61 19.33
C ALA A 231 -6.07 0.62 19.34
N ILE A 232 -6.68 0.34 20.49
CA ILE A 232 -8.12 0.36 20.71
C ILE A 232 -8.55 1.78 21.07
N ASN A 233 -9.45 2.34 20.28
CA ASN A 233 -9.93 3.71 20.41
C ASN A 233 -11.39 3.71 20.85
N ARG A 234 -11.80 4.78 21.55
CA ARG A 234 -13.17 4.92 22.02
C ARG A 234 -14.12 5.24 20.86
N HIS A 235 -15.38 4.81 20.97
CA HIS A 235 -16.37 4.96 19.90
C HIS A 235 -16.49 6.37 19.30
N PHE A 236 -16.36 7.43 20.12
CA PHE A 236 -16.47 8.83 19.70
C PHE A 236 -15.21 9.39 19.01
N GLN A 237 -14.08 8.68 19.09
CA GLN A 237 -12.84 9.13 18.49
C GLN A 237 -12.86 8.85 16.99
N ARG A 238 -12.82 9.91 16.18
CA ARG A 238 -12.70 9.81 14.72
C ARG A 238 -11.28 9.50 14.24
N ARG A 239 -10.28 9.73 15.08
CA ARG A 239 -8.86 9.50 14.79
C ARG A 239 -8.25 8.63 15.88
N CYS A 240 -7.29 7.80 15.49
CA CYS A 240 -6.57 6.94 16.40
C CYS A 240 -5.75 7.79 17.38
N SER A 241 -5.87 7.47 18.66
CA SER A 241 -5.10 8.10 19.74
C SER A 241 -3.58 7.92 19.60
N SER A 242 -3.12 6.86 18.93
CA SER A 242 -1.69 6.55 18.79
C SER A 242 -1.08 7.01 17.46
N CYS A 243 -1.75 6.77 16.32
CA CYS A 243 -1.18 7.06 15.00
C CYS A 243 -1.99 8.07 14.16
N VAL A 244 -3.02 8.69 14.75
CA VAL A 244 -3.85 9.76 14.14
C VAL A 244 -4.67 9.34 12.92
N ARG A 245 -4.52 8.10 12.42
CA ARG A 245 -5.34 7.56 11.32
C ARG A 245 -6.81 7.57 11.65
N GLU A 246 -7.63 7.74 10.62
CA GLU A 246 -9.08 7.82 10.80
C GLU A 246 -9.71 6.47 11.17
N LYS A 247 -10.86 6.56 11.84
CA LYS A 247 -11.69 5.41 12.20
C LYS A 247 -12.08 4.65 10.92
N PRO A 248 -11.85 3.32 10.84
CA PRO A 248 -12.27 2.52 9.71
C PRO A 248 -13.77 2.67 9.47
N GLN A 249 -14.13 2.90 8.21
CA GLN A 249 -15.51 2.81 7.76
C GLN A 249 -15.76 1.38 7.30
N TYR A 250 -16.45 0.59 8.12
CA TYR A 250 -16.81 -0.77 7.74
C TYR A 250 -18.02 -0.72 6.79
N LYS A 251 -17.74 -0.63 5.49
CA LYS A 251 -18.76 -0.68 4.43
C LYS A 251 -19.02 -2.14 4.03
N LYS A 252 -20.27 -2.59 4.07
CA LYS A 252 -20.65 -3.85 3.43
C LYS A 252 -20.67 -3.59 1.93
N GLY A 253 -19.68 -4.12 1.21
CA GLY A 253 -19.69 -4.11 -0.26
C GLY A 253 -19.19 -2.84 -0.94
N ARG A 254 -18.08 -2.24 -0.48
CA ARG A 254 -17.31 -1.41 -1.42
C ARG A 254 -16.76 -2.35 -2.50
N LYS A 255 -17.24 -2.23 -3.74
CA LYS A 255 -16.51 -2.81 -4.88
C LYS A 255 -15.13 -2.14 -4.87
N PRO A 256 -14.03 -2.90 -4.69
CA PRO A 256 -12.71 -2.31 -4.70
C PRO A 256 -12.54 -1.55 -6.02
N THR A 257 -11.99 -0.34 -5.93
CA THR A 257 -11.60 0.39 -7.14
C THR A 257 -10.64 -0.49 -7.95
N ALA A 258 -10.54 -0.30 -9.27
CA ALA A 258 -9.66 -1.14 -10.09
C ALA A 258 -8.21 -1.16 -9.58
N GLU A 259 -7.75 -0.03 -9.04
CA GLU A 259 -6.43 0.12 -8.42
C GLU A 259 -6.32 -0.63 -7.08
N GLU A 260 -7.32 -0.55 -6.21
CA GLU A 260 -7.33 -1.31 -4.95
C GLU A 260 -7.51 -2.81 -5.19
N ALA A 261 -8.25 -3.22 -6.21
CA ALA A 261 -8.39 -4.61 -6.63
C ALA A 261 -7.05 -5.16 -7.15
N LEU A 262 -6.28 -4.35 -7.87
CA LEU A 262 -4.92 -4.67 -8.29
C LEU A 262 -3.96 -4.77 -7.09
N LEU A 263 -4.05 -3.84 -6.13
CA LEU A 263 -3.20 -3.82 -4.93
C LEU A 263 -3.55 -4.90 -3.90
N SER A 264 -4.81 -5.37 -3.89
CA SER A 264 -5.29 -6.46 -3.04
C SER A 264 -5.32 -7.81 -3.73
N SER A 265 -5.15 -7.84 -5.07
CA SER A 265 -4.91 -9.09 -5.78
C SER A 265 -3.56 -9.64 -5.32
N PRO A 266 -3.52 -10.89 -4.84
CA PRO A 266 -2.28 -11.46 -4.36
C PRO A 266 -1.28 -11.54 -5.52
N ASP A 267 -0.05 -11.12 -5.25
CA ASP A 267 1.01 -11.09 -6.24
C ASP A 267 1.10 -12.47 -6.95
N PRO A 268 0.96 -12.53 -8.28
CA PRO A 268 1.00 -13.78 -9.04
C PRO A 268 2.26 -14.61 -8.76
N ILE A 269 3.38 -13.96 -8.44
CA ILE A 269 4.65 -14.59 -8.11
C ILE A 269 4.58 -15.24 -6.73
N VAL A 270 4.00 -14.55 -5.74
CA VAL A 270 3.77 -15.09 -4.39
C VAL A 270 2.79 -16.25 -4.45
N TYR A 271 1.74 -16.14 -5.27
CA TYR A 271 0.75 -17.20 -5.47
C TYR A 271 1.34 -18.42 -6.19
N ALA A 272 2.19 -18.20 -7.20
CA ALA A 272 2.94 -19.26 -7.85
C ALA A 272 3.92 -19.95 -6.89
N ALA A 273 4.56 -19.19 -6.00
CA ALA A 273 5.43 -19.71 -4.95
C ALA A 273 4.66 -20.55 -3.92
N LEU A 274 3.49 -20.08 -3.46
CA LEU A 274 2.58 -20.84 -2.60
C LEU A 274 2.13 -22.15 -3.26
N ARG A 275 1.67 -22.08 -4.52
CA ARG A 275 1.23 -23.28 -5.25
C ARG A 275 2.37 -24.28 -5.47
N ARG A 276 3.59 -23.78 -5.72
CA ARG A 276 4.81 -24.61 -5.75
C ARG A 276 5.14 -25.23 -4.39
N GLN A 277 4.97 -24.48 -3.31
CA GLN A 277 5.31 -24.93 -1.95
C GLN A 277 4.34 -26.01 -1.43
N PHE A 278 3.04 -25.87 -1.71
CA PHE A 278 2.01 -26.75 -1.16
C PHE A 278 1.51 -27.81 -2.16
N GLY A 279 1.74 -27.64 -3.46
CA GLY A 279 1.26 -28.56 -4.51
C GLY A 279 -0.25 -28.48 -4.77
N TYR A 280 -0.94 -27.53 -4.12
CA TYR A 280 -2.35 -27.19 -4.32
C TYR A 280 -2.54 -25.70 -4.00
N ASP A 281 -3.63 -25.09 -4.45
CA ASP A 281 -3.98 -23.74 -4.02
C ASP A 281 -4.71 -23.78 -2.65
N PRO A 282 -4.09 -23.27 -1.56
CA PRO A 282 -4.72 -23.30 -0.24
C PRO A 282 -5.93 -22.38 -0.10
N ASN A 283 -6.13 -21.45 -1.04
CA ASN A 283 -7.28 -20.54 -1.04
C ASN A 283 -8.48 -21.11 -1.81
N ILE A 284 -8.31 -22.23 -2.54
CA ILE A 284 -9.40 -22.97 -3.18
C ILE A 284 -9.74 -24.16 -2.29
N VAL A 285 -10.89 -24.07 -1.61
CA VAL A 285 -11.34 -25.05 -0.61
C VAL A 285 -11.42 -26.46 -1.22
N GLU A 286 -11.87 -26.56 -2.47
CA GLU A 286 -12.01 -27.83 -3.18
C GLU A 286 -10.66 -28.51 -3.45
N GLU A 287 -9.64 -27.75 -3.89
CA GLU A 287 -8.28 -28.26 -4.12
C GLU A 287 -7.62 -28.69 -2.81
N ALA A 288 -7.77 -27.88 -1.75
CA ALA A 288 -7.27 -28.23 -0.42
C ALA A 288 -7.92 -29.52 0.10
N VAL A 289 -9.25 -29.63 0.04
CA VAL A 289 -9.98 -30.82 0.47
C VAL A 289 -9.58 -32.05 -0.36
N ALA A 290 -9.40 -31.91 -1.68
CA ALA A 290 -8.93 -32.99 -2.53
C ALA A 290 -7.52 -33.47 -2.14
N HIS A 291 -6.58 -32.53 -1.96
CA HIS A 291 -5.21 -32.84 -1.53
C HIS A 291 -5.17 -33.59 -0.19
N TRP A 292 -5.91 -33.09 0.82
CA TRP A 292 -5.97 -33.73 2.14
C TRP A 292 -6.71 -35.07 2.11
N LYS A 293 -7.74 -35.22 1.26
CA LYS A 293 -8.40 -36.51 1.03
C LYS A 293 -7.42 -37.53 0.47
N THR A 294 -6.67 -37.21 -0.58
CA THR A 294 -5.66 -38.12 -1.14
C THR A 294 -4.61 -38.52 -0.11
N ARG A 295 -4.21 -37.57 0.75
CA ARG A 295 -3.19 -37.82 1.78
C ARG A 295 -3.71 -38.66 2.96
N LEU A 296 -4.98 -38.49 3.32
CA LEU A 296 -5.61 -39.14 4.47
C LEU A 296 -6.43 -40.38 4.07
N GLU A 297 -6.56 -40.68 2.78
CA GLU A 297 -7.45 -41.72 2.23
C GLU A 297 -7.29 -43.08 2.90
N ASN A 298 -6.05 -43.41 3.29
CA ASN A 298 -5.69 -44.68 3.95
C ASN A 298 -5.18 -44.51 5.39
N THR A 299 -5.27 -43.31 5.97
CA THR A 299 -4.73 -43.01 7.30
C THR A 299 -5.87 -42.83 8.30
N SER A 300 -5.92 -43.67 9.33
CA SER A 300 -6.91 -43.49 10.41
C SER A 300 -6.62 -42.23 11.22
N VAL A 301 -7.66 -41.67 11.85
CA VAL A 301 -7.55 -40.47 12.69
C VAL A 301 -6.59 -40.71 13.86
N GLU A 302 -6.57 -41.92 14.39
CA GLU A 302 -5.68 -42.37 15.46
C GLU A 302 -4.22 -42.37 14.99
N ALA A 303 -3.94 -42.96 13.83
CA ALA A 303 -2.60 -42.98 13.24
C ALA A 303 -2.10 -41.56 12.95
N TYR A 304 -2.94 -40.69 12.39
CA TYR A 304 -2.61 -39.29 12.14
C TYR A 304 -2.28 -38.52 13.44
N LYS A 305 -3.04 -38.75 14.52
CA LYS A 305 -2.79 -38.13 15.83
C LYS A 305 -1.49 -38.63 16.47
N GLU A 306 -1.10 -39.87 16.22
CA GLU A 306 0.18 -40.43 16.69
C GLU A 306 1.36 -39.86 15.89
N GLU A 307 1.24 -39.80 14.56
CA GLU A 307 2.22 -39.16 13.69
C GLU A 307 2.45 -37.68 14.05
N ARG A 308 1.38 -36.92 14.31
CA ARG A 308 1.51 -35.51 14.74
C ARG A 308 2.17 -35.37 16.11
N ARG A 309 1.85 -36.24 17.06
CA ARG A 309 2.49 -36.23 18.39
C ARG A 309 3.99 -36.52 18.28
N ALA A 310 4.35 -37.52 17.48
CA ALA A 310 5.73 -37.86 17.18
C ALA A 310 6.46 -36.67 16.51
N ALA A 311 5.89 -36.08 15.46
CA ALA A 311 6.47 -34.93 14.77
C ALA A 311 6.65 -33.71 15.69
N TYR A 312 5.66 -33.37 16.53
CA TYR A 312 5.76 -32.27 17.48
C TYR A 312 6.93 -32.47 18.45
N ARG A 313 7.10 -33.69 18.96
CA ARG A 313 8.15 -34.03 19.91
C ARG A 313 9.55 -33.95 19.29
N VAL A 314 9.77 -34.54 18.12
CA VAL A 314 11.12 -34.60 17.53
C VAL A 314 11.50 -33.40 16.67
N ARG A 315 10.55 -32.78 15.95
CA ARG A 315 10.83 -31.65 15.03
C ARG A 315 10.63 -30.31 15.69
N ILE A 316 9.52 -30.11 16.40
CA ILE A 316 9.21 -28.81 17.03
C ILE A 316 9.95 -28.66 18.36
N LEU A 317 9.92 -29.68 19.21
CA LEU A 317 10.61 -29.64 20.51
C LEU A 317 12.06 -30.15 20.45
N GLY A 318 12.54 -30.60 19.29
CA GLY A 318 13.94 -31.01 19.08
C GLY A 318 14.38 -32.24 19.90
N MET A 319 13.45 -33.06 20.40
CA MET A 319 13.79 -34.19 21.25
C MET A 319 14.42 -35.36 20.45
N THR A 320 15.20 -36.20 21.14
CA THR A 320 15.74 -37.44 20.56
C THR A 320 14.62 -38.45 20.29
N PRO A 321 14.64 -39.19 19.16
CA PRO A 321 13.58 -40.12 18.81
C PRO A 321 13.66 -41.32 19.74
N THR A 322 12.51 -41.76 20.21
CA THR A 322 12.36 -42.92 21.10
C THR A 322 11.65 -44.09 20.42
N SER A 323 11.13 -43.87 19.21
CA SER A 323 10.44 -44.88 18.42
C SER A 323 10.82 -44.78 16.94
N THR A 324 10.62 -45.88 16.22
CA THR A 324 10.80 -45.94 14.76
C THR A 324 9.88 -44.97 14.01
N LEU A 325 8.72 -44.65 14.59
CA LEU A 325 7.80 -43.63 14.10
C LEU A 325 8.39 -42.23 14.24
N GLU A 326 8.95 -41.90 15.40
CA GLU A 326 9.62 -40.61 15.66
C GLU A 326 10.86 -40.42 14.78
N GLU A 327 11.62 -41.48 14.53
CA GLU A 327 12.77 -41.48 13.63
C GLU A 327 12.36 -41.20 12.18
N ARG A 328 11.24 -41.80 11.74
CA ARG A 328 10.62 -41.51 10.44
C ARG A 328 10.09 -40.08 10.37
N MET A 329 9.41 -39.60 11.41
CA MET A 329 8.85 -38.25 11.45
C MET A 329 9.91 -37.16 11.50
N ARG A 330 11.10 -37.45 12.06
CA ARG A 330 12.24 -36.52 12.09
C ARG A 330 12.71 -36.13 10.68
N SER A 331 12.76 -37.10 9.77
CA SER A 331 13.24 -36.90 8.39
C SER A 331 12.10 -36.56 7.41
N GLN A 332 10.86 -36.82 7.79
CA GLN A 332 9.71 -36.57 6.94
C GLN A 332 9.34 -35.08 6.90
N LYS A 333 9.52 -34.46 5.72
CA LYS A 333 9.09 -33.09 5.41
C LYS A 333 7.56 -33.04 5.25
N ASN A 334 6.85 -33.03 6.36
CA ASN A 334 5.41 -32.76 6.37
C ASN A 334 5.16 -31.37 6.94
N TYR A 335 4.42 -30.55 6.18
CA TYR A 335 4.21 -29.11 6.38
C TYR A 335 5.47 -28.27 6.20
N PRO A 336 5.38 -27.04 5.63
CA PRO A 336 6.56 -26.23 5.45
C PRO A 336 7.07 -25.83 6.82
N ASP A 337 8.27 -26.31 7.14
CA ASP A 337 9.12 -25.60 8.09
C ASP A 337 9.22 -24.17 7.56
N VAL A 338 8.82 -23.19 8.38
CA VAL A 338 8.71 -21.75 8.03
C VAL A 338 10.10 -21.12 7.82
N ASP A 339 11.11 -21.93 7.49
CA ASP A 339 12.51 -21.55 7.41
C ASP A 339 13.11 -21.99 6.07
N ILE A 340 12.43 -21.62 4.98
CA ILE A 340 13.15 -21.31 3.74
C ILE A 340 13.64 -19.89 3.97
N GLY A 341 14.80 -19.75 4.61
CA GLY A 341 15.47 -18.47 4.79
C GLY A 341 15.67 -17.74 3.45
N PRO A 342 15.90 -16.42 3.47
CA PRO A 342 16.20 -15.68 2.25
C PRO A 342 17.43 -16.31 1.56
N PRO A 343 17.50 -16.27 0.22
CA PRO A 343 18.65 -16.82 -0.49
C PRO A 343 19.93 -16.18 0.03
N GLU A 344 20.90 -17.00 0.43
CA GLU A 344 22.23 -16.53 0.81
C GLU A 344 22.79 -15.69 -0.34
N GLU A 345 23.28 -14.51 0.03
CA GLU A 345 23.71 -13.46 -0.89
C GLU A 345 24.72 -13.97 -1.91
N VAL A 346 24.46 -13.62 -3.16
CA VAL A 346 25.35 -13.51 -4.33
C VAL A 346 26.81 -13.92 -4.05
N VAL A 347 27.10 -15.23 -4.15
CA VAL A 347 28.49 -15.70 -4.22
C VAL A 347 28.97 -15.58 -5.66
N ASP A 348 29.96 -14.70 -5.82
CA ASP A 348 30.73 -14.40 -7.01
C ASP A 348 31.04 -15.64 -7.88
N CYS A 349 30.54 -15.66 -9.11
CA CYS A 349 30.74 -16.74 -10.07
C CYS A 349 32.15 -16.65 -10.71
N SER A 350 33.20 -16.95 -9.94
CA SER A 350 34.57 -17.06 -10.48
C SER A 350 35.39 -18.22 -9.93
N VAL A 351 34.75 -19.23 -9.32
CA VAL A 351 35.45 -20.45 -8.88
C VAL A 351 34.82 -21.67 -9.54
N THR A 352 35.58 -22.29 -10.44
CA THR A 352 35.32 -23.66 -10.91
C THR A 352 35.14 -24.59 -9.71
N PRO A 353 34.00 -25.27 -9.54
CA PRO A 353 33.81 -26.17 -8.41
C PRO A 353 34.71 -27.39 -8.57
N GLY A 354 35.65 -27.57 -7.65
CA GLY A 354 36.28 -28.87 -7.40
C GLY A 354 35.25 -29.85 -6.81
N PRO A 355 35.56 -31.15 -6.77
CA PRO A 355 34.62 -32.20 -6.39
C PRO A 355 34.39 -32.22 -4.88
N THR A 356 33.49 -31.37 -4.40
CA THR A 356 32.85 -31.55 -3.10
C THR A 356 31.65 -32.48 -3.30
N ALA A 357 31.66 -33.62 -2.61
CA ALA A 357 30.63 -34.65 -2.67
C ALA A 357 29.25 -34.03 -2.45
N SER A 358 28.53 -33.82 -3.55
CA SER A 358 27.18 -33.27 -3.54
C SER A 358 26.25 -34.45 -3.27
N GLU A 359 25.45 -34.36 -2.21
CA GLU A 359 24.44 -35.38 -1.90
C GLU A 359 23.51 -35.57 -3.10
N SER A 360 23.36 -36.82 -3.56
CA SER A 360 22.48 -37.20 -4.67
C SER A 360 21.03 -36.84 -4.36
N PHE A 361 20.31 -36.28 -5.34
CA PHE A 361 18.88 -35.99 -5.20
C PHE A 361 18.02 -37.24 -5.27
N VAL A 362 18.59 -38.33 -5.75
CA VAL A 362 17.94 -39.63 -5.85
C VAL A 362 18.26 -40.45 -4.60
N PRO A 363 17.24 -40.97 -3.89
CA PRO A 363 17.44 -41.88 -2.78
C PRO A 363 18.28 -43.11 -3.17
N ALA A 364 19.18 -43.53 -2.29
CA ALA A 364 20.03 -44.70 -2.54
C ALA A 364 19.19 -45.95 -2.85
N GLY A 365 19.46 -46.59 -3.99
CA GLY A 365 18.75 -47.80 -4.44
C GLY A 365 17.47 -47.56 -5.23
N ALA A 366 17.11 -46.31 -5.55
CA ALA A 366 15.97 -46.05 -6.44
C ALA A 366 16.24 -46.58 -7.88
N PRO A 367 15.27 -47.24 -8.53
CA PRO A 367 15.44 -47.72 -9.89
C PRO A 367 15.56 -46.54 -10.88
N PRO A 368 16.31 -46.68 -12.00
CA PRO A 368 16.58 -45.58 -12.93
C PRO A 368 15.32 -44.89 -13.46
N VAL A 369 14.26 -45.66 -13.75
CA VAL A 369 12.96 -45.15 -14.20
C VAL A 369 12.31 -44.23 -13.14
N SER A 370 12.38 -44.60 -11.86
CA SER A 370 11.90 -43.76 -10.77
C SER A 370 12.79 -42.55 -10.54
N ALA A 371 14.11 -42.68 -10.75
CA ALA A 371 15.06 -41.57 -10.65
C ALA A 371 14.77 -40.50 -11.71
N VAL A 372 14.51 -40.90 -12.97
CA VAL A 372 14.08 -39.98 -14.04
C VAL A 372 12.78 -39.27 -13.64
N GLY A 373 11.78 -40.01 -13.15
CA GLY A 373 10.52 -39.43 -12.70
C GLY A 373 10.70 -38.42 -11.56
N LEU A 374 11.50 -38.76 -10.55
CA LEU A 374 11.77 -37.89 -9.39
C LEU A 374 12.51 -36.60 -9.80
N LEU A 375 13.57 -36.72 -10.62
CA LEU A 375 14.36 -35.57 -11.05
C LEU A 375 13.58 -34.67 -12.01
N ALA A 376 12.84 -35.25 -12.96
CA ALA A 376 11.97 -34.49 -13.84
C ALA A 376 10.86 -33.77 -13.05
N GLN A 377 10.23 -34.45 -12.10
CA GLN A 377 9.24 -33.85 -11.21
C GLN A 377 9.85 -32.71 -10.38
N THR A 378 11.07 -32.90 -9.89
CA THR A 378 11.82 -31.87 -9.15
C THR A 378 12.03 -30.61 -10.00
N ILE A 379 12.34 -30.75 -11.30
CA ILE A 379 12.46 -29.62 -12.23
C ILE A 379 11.10 -28.95 -12.45
N VAL A 380 10.03 -29.72 -12.61
CA VAL A 380 8.67 -29.18 -12.79
C VAL A 380 8.23 -28.37 -11.56
N GLU A 381 8.52 -28.86 -10.36
CA GLU A 381 8.16 -28.23 -9.09
C GLU A 381 9.01 -27.00 -8.78
N ARG A 382 10.34 -27.10 -8.94
CA ARG A 382 11.29 -26.05 -8.52
C ARG A 382 11.56 -25.02 -9.62
N GLY A 383 11.36 -25.41 -10.88
CA GLY A 383 11.52 -24.56 -12.05
C GLY A 383 12.99 -24.31 -12.45
N ALA A 384 13.16 -23.55 -13.53
CA ALA A 384 14.47 -23.38 -14.16
C ALA A 384 15.42 -22.40 -13.44
N SER A 385 14.94 -21.69 -12.42
CA SER A 385 15.75 -20.76 -11.60
C SER A 385 16.30 -21.42 -10.33
N ASP A 386 16.13 -22.74 -10.16
CA ASP A 386 16.67 -23.45 -9.01
C ASP A 386 18.21 -23.45 -9.07
N PRO A 387 18.91 -23.03 -8.00
CA PRO A 387 20.38 -22.93 -7.99
C PRO A 387 21.07 -24.29 -8.14
N LYS A 388 20.37 -25.39 -7.85
CA LYS A 388 20.86 -26.76 -8.01
C LYS A 388 20.41 -27.40 -9.32
N LEU A 389 19.71 -26.68 -10.19
CA LEU A 389 19.32 -27.16 -11.52
C LEU A 389 20.49 -27.74 -12.33
N PRO A 390 21.72 -27.17 -12.32
CA PRO A 390 22.84 -27.79 -13.06
C PRO A 390 23.15 -29.21 -12.58
N GLN A 391 23.10 -29.46 -11.27
CA GLN A 391 23.31 -30.79 -10.70
C GLN A 391 22.13 -31.73 -11.04
N ILE A 392 20.89 -31.24 -10.93
CA ILE A 392 19.69 -32.02 -11.24
C ILE A 392 19.69 -32.45 -12.71
N LEU A 393 20.07 -31.56 -13.63
CA LEU A 393 20.16 -31.87 -15.06
C LEU A 393 21.28 -32.88 -15.34
N PHE A 394 22.42 -32.78 -14.67
CA PHE A 394 23.50 -33.75 -14.79
C PHE A 394 23.05 -35.16 -14.35
N GLU A 395 22.45 -35.27 -13.17
CA GLU A 395 21.91 -36.54 -12.65
C GLU A 395 20.77 -37.06 -13.54
N LEU A 396 19.90 -36.18 -14.04
CA LEU A 396 18.79 -36.56 -14.92
C LEU A 396 19.30 -37.12 -16.24
N ALA A 397 20.27 -36.48 -16.89
CA ALA A 397 20.87 -36.99 -18.12
C ALA A 397 21.49 -38.37 -17.91
N TYR A 398 22.16 -38.59 -16.79
CA TYR A 398 22.74 -39.88 -16.43
C TYR A 398 21.67 -40.98 -16.33
N TYR A 399 20.57 -40.74 -15.61
CA TYR A 399 19.50 -41.74 -15.47
C TYR A 399 18.68 -41.93 -16.75
N VAL A 400 18.45 -40.87 -17.55
CA VAL A 400 17.81 -40.98 -18.86
C VAL A 400 18.61 -41.91 -19.78
N LYS A 401 19.94 -41.79 -19.79
CA LYS A 401 20.81 -42.71 -20.55
C LYS A 401 20.74 -44.15 -20.05
N GLN A 402 20.64 -44.35 -18.74
CA GLN A 402 20.49 -45.71 -18.18
C GLN A 402 19.18 -46.36 -18.60
N VAL A 403 18.07 -45.62 -18.54
CA VAL A 403 16.76 -46.11 -19.01
C VAL A 403 16.81 -46.42 -20.51
N ALA A 404 17.39 -45.53 -21.31
CA ALA A 404 17.51 -45.74 -22.75
C ALA A 404 18.46 -46.88 -23.14
N GLY A 405 19.42 -47.24 -22.29
CA GLY A 405 20.37 -48.31 -22.52
C GLY A 405 19.84 -49.71 -22.19
N ASP A 406 18.72 -49.82 -21.49
CA ASP A 406 18.11 -51.08 -21.08
C ASP A 406 16.72 -51.24 -21.72
N ALA A 407 16.60 -52.19 -22.66
CA ALA A 407 15.36 -52.42 -23.42
C ALA A 407 14.15 -52.84 -22.56
N GLU A 408 14.37 -53.31 -21.33
CA GLU A 408 13.30 -53.65 -20.39
C GLU A 408 12.81 -52.44 -19.57
N MET A 409 13.60 -51.36 -19.49
CA MET A 409 13.25 -50.16 -18.73
C MET A 409 12.57 -49.13 -19.63
N LYS A 410 11.26 -48.91 -19.41
CA LYS A 410 10.50 -47.86 -20.09
C LYS A 410 9.87 -46.93 -19.08
N LEU A 411 9.80 -45.64 -19.43
CA LEU A 411 9.07 -44.67 -18.64
C LEU A 411 7.58 -44.99 -18.67
N SER A 412 6.89 -44.83 -17.55
CA SER A 412 5.42 -44.79 -17.56
C SER A 412 4.94 -43.57 -18.34
N LEU A 413 3.68 -43.58 -18.80
CA LEU A 413 3.07 -42.43 -19.48
C LEU A 413 3.23 -41.14 -18.66
N THR A 414 3.00 -41.22 -17.34
CA THR A 414 3.14 -40.09 -16.42
C THR A 414 4.59 -39.61 -16.30
N GLN A 415 5.56 -40.52 -16.19
CA GLN A 415 6.97 -40.16 -16.12
C GLN A 415 7.48 -39.53 -17.43
N ALA A 416 6.99 -40.03 -18.56
CA ALA A 416 7.27 -39.47 -19.89
C ALA A 416 6.71 -38.04 -20.03
N GLU A 417 5.47 -37.81 -19.60
CA GLU A 417 4.85 -36.48 -19.59
C GLU A 417 5.60 -35.50 -18.67
N THR A 418 5.98 -35.95 -17.48
CA THR A 418 6.76 -35.15 -16.53
C THR A 418 8.16 -34.83 -17.09
N LEU A 419 8.84 -35.80 -17.71
CA LEU A 419 10.14 -35.60 -18.36
C LEU A 419 10.03 -34.56 -19.49
N LEU A 420 9.01 -34.68 -20.34
CA LEU A 420 8.80 -33.75 -21.45
C LEU A 420 8.48 -32.33 -20.93
N THR A 421 7.68 -32.23 -19.87
CA THR A 421 7.36 -30.96 -19.22
C THR A 421 8.62 -30.31 -18.63
N ALA A 422 9.45 -31.09 -17.94
CA ALA A 422 10.75 -30.63 -17.44
C ALA A 422 11.64 -30.12 -18.58
N CYS A 423 11.74 -30.86 -19.69
CA CYS A 423 12.49 -30.44 -20.88
C CYS A 423 11.96 -29.12 -21.46
N LYS A 424 10.64 -28.93 -21.56
CA LYS A 424 10.03 -27.68 -22.04
C LYS A 424 10.35 -26.49 -21.14
N ILE A 425 10.31 -26.67 -19.82
CA ILE A 425 10.66 -25.64 -18.83
C ILE A 425 12.13 -25.23 -19.02
N VAL A 426 13.03 -26.20 -19.10
CA VAL A 426 14.47 -25.97 -19.22
C VAL A 426 14.83 -25.32 -20.57
N PHE A 427 14.21 -25.77 -21.66
CA PHE A 427 14.36 -25.18 -22.99
C PHE A 427 13.89 -23.72 -23.03
N SER A 428 12.72 -23.43 -22.43
CA SER A 428 12.19 -22.06 -22.38
C SER A 428 13.10 -21.13 -21.58
N ALA A 429 13.68 -21.63 -20.48
CA ALA A 429 14.60 -20.87 -19.66
C ALA A 429 15.91 -20.53 -20.38
N TRP A 430 16.42 -21.43 -21.21
CA TRP A 430 17.59 -21.15 -22.05
C TRP A 430 17.36 -19.99 -23.02
N GLY A 431 16.16 -19.87 -23.59
CA GLY A 431 15.79 -18.74 -24.44
C GLY A 431 15.64 -17.40 -23.71
N ALA A 432 15.32 -17.44 -22.41
CA ALA A 432 14.99 -16.25 -21.61
C ALA A 432 16.15 -15.76 -20.73
N ASP A 433 17.02 -16.65 -20.25
CA ASP A 433 18.07 -16.36 -19.28
C ASP A 433 19.45 -16.78 -19.78
N ARG A 434 20.36 -15.80 -19.90
CA ARG A 434 21.75 -16.05 -20.29
C ARG A 434 22.51 -16.90 -19.27
N SER A 435 22.08 -16.91 -18.00
CA SER A 435 22.68 -17.71 -16.93
C SER A 435 22.54 -19.22 -17.15
N ALA A 436 21.56 -19.65 -17.96
CA ALA A 436 21.28 -21.06 -18.26
C ALA A 436 22.15 -21.65 -19.39
N THR A 437 22.86 -20.80 -20.13
CA THR A 437 23.74 -21.19 -21.25
C THR A 437 24.83 -22.23 -20.92
N PRO A 438 25.47 -22.26 -19.73
CA PRO A 438 26.58 -23.19 -19.48
C PRO A 438 26.12 -24.63 -19.16
N PHE A 439 24.86 -24.88 -18.81
CA PHE A 439 24.40 -26.21 -18.37
C PHE A 439 23.19 -26.77 -19.15
N VAL A 440 22.36 -25.94 -19.78
CA VAL A 440 21.22 -26.43 -20.58
C VAL A 440 21.64 -27.10 -21.90
N PRO A 441 22.51 -26.50 -22.74
CA PRO A 441 22.98 -27.16 -23.97
C PRO A 441 23.70 -28.49 -23.73
N PRO A 442 24.60 -28.64 -22.73
CA PRO A 442 25.18 -29.95 -22.40
C PRO A 442 24.14 -31.01 -22.07
N PHE A 443 23.12 -30.68 -21.27
CA PHE A 443 22.04 -31.61 -20.93
C PHE A 443 21.32 -32.16 -22.18
N PHE A 444 20.85 -31.27 -23.06
CA PHE A 444 20.13 -31.69 -24.27
C PHE A 444 21.02 -32.41 -25.30
N LYS A 445 22.32 -32.13 -25.31
CA LYS A 445 23.29 -32.92 -26.09
C LYS A 445 23.44 -34.34 -25.53
N GLU A 446 23.45 -34.49 -24.21
CA GLU A 446 23.62 -35.78 -23.54
C GLU A 446 22.39 -36.69 -23.72
N ILE A 447 21.17 -36.18 -23.61
CA ILE A 447 19.95 -37.02 -23.75
C ILE A 447 19.52 -37.25 -25.21
N ARG A 448 20.26 -36.74 -26.20
CA ARG A 448 19.97 -36.96 -27.61
C ARG A 448 20.14 -38.43 -27.97
N HIS A 449 19.36 -38.90 -28.95
CA HIS A 449 19.32 -40.29 -29.44
C HIS A 449 18.80 -41.30 -28.40
N THR A 450 18.22 -40.82 -27.31
CA THR A 450 17.55 -41.66 -26.31
C THR A 450 16.04 -41.72 -26.55
N GLU A 451 15.49 -40.83 -27.39
CA GLU A 451 14.06 -40.58 -27.53
C GLU A 451 13.26 -41.85 -27.89
N ASP A 452 13.80 -42.67 -28.79
CA ASP A 452 13.19 -43.91 -29.28
C ASP A 452 13.19 -45.03 -28.21
N ALA A 453 14.11 -44.98 -27.26
CA ALA A 453 14.35 -46.02 -26.26
C ALA A 453 13.61 -45.77 -24.93
N LEU A 454 13.09 -44.57 -24.69
CA LEU A 454 12.45 -44.19 -23.42
C LEU A 454 11.00 -44.68 -23.27
N GLY A 455 10.40 -45.24 -24.33
CA GLY A 455 9.00 -45.70 -24.31
C GLY A 455 7.98 -44.56 -24.43
N LEU A 456 8.35 -43.44 -25.07
CA LEU A 456 7.50 -42.28 -25.30
C LEU A 456 6.40 -42.59 -26.34
N SER A 457 5.28 -41.86 -26.29
CA SER A 457 4.31 -41.85 -27.40
C SER A 457 4.91 -41.17 -28.64
N SER A 458 4.37 -41.44 -29.83
CA SER A 458 4.86 -40.82 -31.08
C SER A 458 4.90 -39.29 -31.01
N GLU A 459 3.88 -38.68 -30.41
CA GLU A 459 3.81 -37.21 -30.23
C GLU A 459 4.85 -36.69 -29.21
N GLN A 460 5.09 -37.43 -28.13
CA GLN A 460 6.10 -37.06 -27.11
C GLN A 460 7.51 -37.18 -27.67
N GLN A 461 7.76 -38.23 -28.46
CA GLN A 461 9.04 -38.49 -29.13
C GLN A 461 9.35 -37.39 -30.15
N GLU A 462 8.38 -36.99 -30.99
CA GLU A 462 8.54 -35.88 -31.93
C GLU A 462 8.87 -34.57 -31.22
N HIS A 463 8.20 -34.26 -30.12
CA HIS A 463 8.48 -33.05 -29.33
C HIS A 463 9.87 -33.07 -28.70
N LEU A 464 10.27 -34.18 -28.07
CA LEU A 464 11.59 -34.29 -27.45
C LEU A 464 12.69 -34.18 -28.52
N THR A 465 12.50 -34.84 -29.67
CA THR A 465 13.41 -34.78 -30.82
C THR A 465 13.51 -33.35 -31.37
N SER A 466 12.40 -32.60 -31.41
CA SER A 466 12.41 -31.20 -31.83
C SER A 466 13.28 -30.34 -30.91
N ILE A 467 13.11 -30.51 -29.59
CA ILE A 467 13.89 -29.78 -28.58
C ILE A 467 15.39 -30.14 -28.65
N THR A 468 15.73 -31.44 -28.73
CA THR A 468 17.14 -31.88 -28.75
C THR A 468 17.85 -31.54 -30.07
N ARG A 469 17.11 -31.37 -31.17
CA ARG A 469 17.63 -30.95 -32.49
C ARG A 469 18.09 -29.50 -32.52
N GLU A 470 17.48 -28.59 -31.76
CA GLU A 470 17.91 -27.17 -31.68
C GLU A 470 19.37 -27.03 -31.20
N PHE A 471 19.89 -28.03 -30.49
CA PHE A 471 21.28 -28.07 -30.02
C PHE A 471 22.22 -28.78 -31.01
N TRP A 472 21.85 -28.93 -32.30
CA TRP A 472 22.62 -29.63 -33.36
C TRP A 472 23.93 -28.93 -33.75
N ALA A 473 23.99 -27.60 -33.66
CA ALA A 473 25.05 -26.81 -34.27
C ALA A 473 25.50 -25.67 -33.35
N ASN A 474 26.34 -26.02 -32.36
CA ASN A 474 27.37 -25.17 -31.76
C ASN A 474 28.30 -26.02 -30.90
#